data_AF-A0A2G5TLJ9-F1
#
_entry.id   AF-A0A2G5TLJ9-F1
#
_cell.length_a   1.000
_cell.length_b   1.000
_cell.length_c   1.000
_cell.angle_alpha   90.00
_cell.angle_beta   90.00
_cell.angle_gamma   90.00
#
_symmetry.space_group_name_H-M   'P 1'
#
loop_
_entity.id
_entity.type
_entity.pdbx_description
1 polymer ?
#
loop_
_entity_poly.entity_id
_entity_poly.type
_entity_poly.pdbx_seq_one_letter_code
_entity_poly.pdbx_strand_id
1 'polypeptide(L)'
;MQIPFVTYFAEYLGFFIAFFANLTLIHLILTRTKNNFGSYKYLMLWFACFSLWYSIIDILTQPAMHSYLNSYIVFCASWFKYDPVLAPIIISKIEIPVVLYQRKKVQRATVLPMA
;
A
#
# COMPACT_ATOMS: atom_id res chain seq x y z
N MET A 1 -5.72 -17.70 -14.20
CA MET A 1 -4.44 -17.03 -13.90
C MET A 1 -3.99 -17.49 -12.53
N GLN A 2 -2.91 -18.26 -12.43
CA GLN A 2 -2.35 -18.65 -11.15
C GLN A 2 -1.46 -17.52 -10.66
N ILE A 3 -1.90 -16.89 -9.58
CA ILE A 3 -1.13 -15.90 -8.84
C ILE A 3 0.05 -16.67 -8.22
N PRO A 4 1.31 -16.34 -8.55
CA PRO A 4 2.44 -17.16 -8.13
C PRO A 4 2.53 -17.14 -6.60
N PHE A 5 2.71 -18.31 -5.98
CA PHE A 5 2.92 -18.46 -4.53
C PHE A 5 3.96 -17.46 -3.97
N VAL A 6 4.94 -17.09 -4.80
CA VAL A 6 5.99 -16.11 -4.51
C VAL A 6 5.44 -14.74 -4.10
N THR A 7 4.36 -14.23 -4.70
CA THR A 7 3.84 -12.90 -4.36
C THR A 7 3.20 -12.90 -2.98
N TYR A 8 2.45 -13.93 -2.64
CA TYR A 8 1.87 -14.10 -1.31
C TYR A 8 2.94 -14.24 -0.22
N PHE A 9 3.99 -15.01 -0.52
CA PHE A 9 5.11 -15.16 0.39
C PHE A 9 5.86 -13.84 0.60
N ALA A 10 6.09 -13.08 -0.47
CA ALA A 10 6.76 -11.79 -0.42
C ALA A 10 5.95 -10.73 0.36
N GLU A 11 4.64 -10.68 0.17
CA GLU A 11 3.74 -9.79 0.93
C GLU A 11 3.81 -10.08 2.43
N TYR A 12 3.70 -11.37 2.81
CA TYR A 12 3.79 -11.76 4.21
C TYR A 12 5.16 -11.44 4.80
N LEU A 13 6.24 -11.78 4.10
CA LEU A 13 7.61 -11.48 4.54
C LEU A 13 7.83 -9.96 4.70
N GLY A 14 7.34 -9.15 3.76
CA GLY A 14 7.39 -7.70 3.81
C GLY A 14 6.68 -7.13 5.04
N PHE A 15 5.50 -7.68 5.36
CA PHE A 15 4.77 -7.32 6.57
C PHE A 15 5.58 -7.65 7.84
N PHE A 16 6.17 -8.84 7.95
CA PHE A 16 6.98 -9.19 9.14
C PHE A 16 8.18 -8.26 9.31
N ILE A 17 8.89 -7.98 8.22
CA ILE A 17 10.04 -7.07 8.25
C ILE A 17 9.59 -5.66 8.69
N ALA A 18 8.50 -5.14 8.12
CA ALA A 18 7.97 -3.83 8.49
C ALA A 18 7.50 -3.78 9.96
N PHE A 19 6.81 -4.82 10.42
CA PHE A 19 6.32 -4.91 11.79
C PHE A 19 7.49 -4.91 12.79
N PHE A 20 8.50 -5.78 12.58
CA PHE A 20 9.66 -5.83 13.46
C PHE A 20 10.54 -4.58 13.38
N ALA A 21 10.71 -3.99 12.20
CA ALA A 21 11.47 -2.75 12.04
C ALA A 21 10.82 -1.59 12.79
N ASN A 22 9.51 -1.40 12.64
CA ASN A 22 8.76 -0.35 13.34
C ASN A 22 8.68 -0.62 14.85
N LEU A 23 8.56 -1.87 15.28
CA LEU A 23 8.63 -2.24 16.70
C LEU A 23 10.02 -1.92 17.30
N THR A 24 11.08 -2.24 16.56
CA THR A 24 12.46 -1.92 16.94
C THR A 24 12.68 -0.41 17.01
N LEU A 25 12.11 0.35 16.07
CA LEU A 25 12.16 1.82 16.06
C LEU A 25 11.54 2.39 17.34
N ILE A 26 10.35 1.92 17.74
CA ILE A 26 9.70 2.32 19.00
C ILE A 26 10.58 1.96 20.19
N HIS A 27 11.11 0.74 20.24
CA HIS A 27 12.00 0.32 21.32
C HIS A 27 13.25 1.20 21.41
N LEU A 28 13.84 1.58 20.28
CA LEU A 28 14.98 2.50 20.22
C LEU A 28 14.61 3.90 20.71
N ILE A 29 13.44 4.42 20.31
CA ILE A 29 12.95 5.73 20.75
C ILE A 29 12.75 5.75 22.27
N LEU A 30 12.26 4.65 22.85
CA LEU A 30 12.05 4.55 24.30
C LEU A 30 13.37 4.42 25.07
N THR A 31 14.31 3.60 24.59
CA THR A 31 15.55 3.26 25.32
C THR A 31 16.73 4.19 25.06
N ARG A 32 16.87 4.73 23.84
CA ARG A 32 18.06 5.51 23.41
C ARG A 32 17.82 7.01 23.31
N THR A 33 16.58 7.48 23.33
CA THR A 33 16.28 8.91 23.36
C THR A 33 16.61 9.49 24.74
N LYS A 34 17.84 10.00 24.91
CA LYS A 34 18.19 10.90 26.02
C LYS A 34 17.29 12.15 25.99
N ASN A 35 17.05 12.73 27.16
CA ASN A 35 16.20 13.91 27.42
C ASN A 35 16.48 15.14 26.51
N ASN A 36 17.59 15.14 25.77
CA ASN A 36 18.03 16.20 24.86
C ASN A 36 17.16 16.33 23.60
N PHE A 37 16.37 15.32 23.22
CA PHE A 37 15.48 15.40 22.05
C PHE A 37 14.07 15.92 22.36
N GLY A 38 13.77 16.31 23.61
CA GLY A 38 12.55 17.02 24.01
C GLY A 38 11.28 16.65 23.23
N SER A 39 10.59 17.65 22.68
CA SER A 39 9.34 17.50 21.92
C SER A 39 9.45 16.66 20.65
N TYR A 40 10.65 16.55 20.07
CA TYR A 40 10.89 15.78 18.84
C TYR A 40 10.72 14.26 19.05
N LYS A 41 10.93 13.79 20.29
CA LYS A 41 10.65 12.40 20.68
C LYS A 41 9.20 11.99 20.39
N TYR A 42 8.24 12.88 20.63
CA TYR A 42 6.83 12.60 20.38
C TYR A 42 6.53 12.50 18.89
N LEU A 43 7.17 13.31 18.05
CA LEU A 43 7.01 13.24 16.60
C LEU A 43 7.50 11.90 16.04
N MET A 44 8.68 11.45 16.49
CA MET A 44 9.25 10.16 16.12
C MET A 44 8.37 8.99 16.59
N LEU A 45 7.83 9.07 17.81
CA LEU A 45 6.93 8.06 18.34
C LEU A 45 5.63 7.99 17.52
N TRP A 46 5.03 9.15 17.20
CA TRP A 46 3.84 9.22 16.37
C TRP A 46 4.08 8.63 14.98
N PHE A 47 5.19 8.98 14.34
CA PHE A 47 5.58 8.41 13.05
C PHE A 47 5.67 6.88 13.13
N ALA A 48 6.37 6.34 14.12
CA ALA A 48 6.51 4.91 14.33
C ALA A 48 5.16 4.19 14.57
N CYS A 49 4.28 4.80 15.37
CA CYS A 49 2.94 4.29 15.63
C CYS A 49 2.08 4.27 14.36
N PHE A 50 2.11 5.34 13.56
CA PHE A 50 1.40 5.38 12.28
C PHE A 50 1.97 4.36 11.28
N SER A 51 3.29 4.12 11.28
CA SER A 51 3.90 3.09 10.45
C SER A 51 3.46 1.68 10.85
N LEU A 52 3.36 1.37 12.15
CA LEU A 52 2.77 0.11 12.61
C LEU A 52 1.30 -0.01 12.20
N TRP A 53 0.53 1.06 12.38
CA TRP A 53 -0.88 1.11 11.97
C TRP A 53 -1.03 0.85 10.47
N TYR A 54 -0.15 1.45 9.67
CA TYR A 54 -0.13 1.23 8.22
C TYR A 54 0.19 -0.21 7.86
N SER A 55 1.14 -0.86 8.53
CA SER A 55 1.42 -2.29 8.30
C SER A 55 0.19 -3.18 8.59
N ILE A 56 -0.63 -2.82 9.59
CA ILE A 56 -1.90 -3.53 9.87
C ILE A 56 -2.90 -3.31 8.72
N ILE A 57 -3.02 -2.08 8.22
CA ILE A 57 -3.86 -1.78 7.06
C ILE A 57 -3.39 -2.53 5.82
N ASP A 58 -2.07 -2.68 5.63
CA ASP A 58 -1.47 -3.36 4.49
C ASP A 58 -1.89 -4.83 4.43
N ILE A 59 -1.80 -5.56 5.57
CA ILE A 59 -2.27 -6.95 5.63
C ILE A 59 -3.80 -7.07 5.55
N LEU A 60 -4.53 -6.05 6.05
CA LEU A 60 -6.00 -5.99 5.95
C LEU A 60 -6.50 -5.68 4.54
N THR A 61 -5.73 -4.98 3.72
CA THR A 61 -6.16 -4.61 2.37
C THR A 61 -5.67 -5.60 1.33
N GLN A 62 -4.54 -6.27 1.62
CA GLN A 62 -3.83 -7.20 0.76
C GLN A 62 -3.94 -6.80 -0.73
N PRO A 63 -3.37 -5.64 -1.10
CA PRO A 63 -3.50 -5.09 -2.43
C PRO A 63 -2.55 -5.83 -3.38
N ALA A 64 -3.07 -6.77 -4.16
CA ALA A 64 -2.30 -7.42 -5.19
C ALA A 64 -2.31 -6.56 -6.47
N MET A 65 -1.13 -6.17 -6.94
CA MET A 65 -0.96 -5.40 -8.17
C MET A 65 -0.43 -6.30 -9.28
N HIS A 66 -1.19 -6.42 -10.37
CA HIS A 66 -0.73 -7.07 -11.59
C HIS A 66 -0.40 -6.03 -12.64
N SER A 67 0.87 -5.96 -13.01
CA SER A 67 1.37 -5.09 -14.06
C SER A 67 1.50 -5.90 -15.35
N TYR A 68 0.76 -5.51 -16.40
CA TYR A 68 0.90 -6.10 -17.73
C TYR A 68 1.20 -4.99 -18.74
N LEU A 69 2.34 -5.09 -19.42
CA LEU A 69 2.87 -4.06 -20.33
C LEU A 69 2.92 -2.68 -19.65
N ASN A 70 2.17 -1.71 -20.16
CA ASN A 70 2.13 -0.33 -19.69
C ASN A 70 0.85 -0.01 -18.89
N SER A 71 0.21 -1.06 -18.38
CA SER A 71 -1.05 -1.02 -17.63
C SER A 71 -0.93 -1.79 -16.33
N TYR A 72 -1.56 -1.27 -15.29
CA TYR A 72 -1.52 -1.82 -13.94
C TYR A 72 -2.96 -2.03 -13.49
N ILE A 73 -3.26 -3.21 -12.94
CA ILE A 73 -4.55 -3.52 -12.34
C ILE A 73 -4.27 -3.84 -10.88
N VAL A 74 -4.94 -3.12 -9.98
CA VAL A 74 -4.81 -3.32 -8.53
C VAL A 74 -6.09 -3.96 -8.04
N PHE A 75 -5.98 -5.10 -7.38
CA PHE A 75 -7.11 -5.83 -6.83
C PHE A 75 -6.85 -6.14 -5.36
N CYS A 76 -7.83 -5.82 -4.50
CA CYS A 76 -7.79 -6.25 -3.10
C CYS A 76 -8.17 -7.72 -3.03
N ALA A 77 -7.30 -8.54 -2.44
CA ALA A 77 -7.55 -9.98 -2.24
C ALA A 77 -8.07 -10.29 -0.82
N SER A 78 -8.13 -9.28 0.06
CA SER A 78 -8.48 -9.46 1.46
C SER A 78 -9.96 -9.80 1.71
N TRP A 79 -10.22 -10.42 2.87
CA TRP A 79 -11.55 -10.74 3.41
C TRP A 79 -12.45 -9.51 3.57
N PHE A 80 -11.88 -8.31 3.61
CA PHE A 80 -12.62 -7.07 3.82
C PHE A 80 -13.40 -6.55 2.60
N LYS A 81 -13.35 -7.27 1.46
CA LYS A 81 -14.15 -6.98 0.26
C LYS A 81 -15.66 -6.98 0.49
N TYR A 82 -16.14 -7.62 1.54
CA TYR A 82 -17.57 -7.80 1.81
C TYR A 82 -18.17 -6.69 2.70
N ASP A 83 -17.37 -5.74 3.17
CA ASP A 83 -17.87 -4.67 4.02
C ASP A 83 -18.54 -3.57 3.16
N PRO A 84 -19.87 -3.33 3.30
CA PRO A 84 -20.64 -2.50 2.36
C PRO A 84 -20.24 -1.03 2.35
N VAL A 85 -19.51 -0.56 3.36
CA VAL A 85 -19.04 0.84 3.47
C VAL A 85 -17.65 1.02 2.87
N LEU A 86 -16.74 0.05 3.07
CA LEU A 86 -15.33 0.17 2.70
C LEU A 86 -15.03 -0.40 1.31
N ALA A 87 -15.78 -1.41 0.88
CA ALA A 87 -15.70 -1.95 -0.47
C ALA A 87 -15.86 -0.87 -1.58
N PRO A 88 -16.90 -0.01 -1.56
CA PRO A 88 -17.05 1.02 -2.60
C PRO A 88 -15.96 2.10 -2.54
N ILE A 89 -15.41 2.42 -1.37
CA ILE A 89 -14.35 3.43 -1.24
C ILE A 89 -13.04 2.89 -1.83
N ILE A 90 -12.68 1.66 -1.49
CA ILE A 90 -11.41 1.04 -1.88
C ILE A 90 -11.44 0.63 -3.37
N ILE A 91 -12.54 0.03 -3.84
CA ILE A 91 -12.68 -0.45 -5.22
C ILE A 91 -12.89 0.73 -6.19
N SER A 92 -13.77 1.68 -5.88
CA SER A 92 -14.04 2.80 -6.81
C SER A 92 -12.84 3.74 -6.96
N LYS A 93 -12.10 4.03 -5.89
CA LYS A 93 -11.01 5.01 -5.93
C LYS A 93 -9.78 4.52 -6.70
N ILE A 94 -9.57 3.22 -6.79
CA ILE A 94 -8.41 2.61 -7.46
C ILE A 94 -8.70 2.28 -8.94
N GLU A 95 -9.93 1.85 -9.25
CA GLU A 95 -10.30 1.43 -10.60
C GLU A 95 -10.57 2.64 -11.52
N ILE A 96 -11.18 3.71 -11.00
CA ILE A 96 -11.49 4.94 -11.76
C ILE A 96 -10.24 5.66 -12.31
N PRO A 97 -9.17 5.96 -11.55
CA PRO A 97 -8.00 6.68 -12.07
C PRO A 97 -7.21 5.87 -13.10
N VAL A 98 -7.12 4.55 -12.93
CA VAL A 98 -6.44 3.65 -13.89
C VAL A 98 -7.24 3.56 -15.19
N VAL A 99 -8.53 3.27 -15.14
CA VAL A 99 -9.36 3.13 -16.35
C VAL A 99 -9.45 4.46 -17.12
N LEU A 100 -9.56 5.59 -16.41
CA LEU A 100 -9.54 6.92 -17.04
C LEU A 100 -8.18 7.26 -17.64
N TYR A 101 -7.07 6.92 -16.97
CA TYR A 101 -5.73 7.10 -17.52
C TYR A 101 -5.53 6.26 -18.80
N GLN A 102 -5.97 5.01 -18.80
CA GLN A 102 -5.90 4.13 -19.97
C GLN A 102 -6.81 4.61 -21.12
N ARG A 103 -8.04 5.03 -20.83
CA ARG A 103 -8.96 5.65 -21.81
C ARG A 103 -8.33 6.91 -22.44
N LYS A 104 -7.72 7.78 -21.63
CA LYS A 104 -7.02 8.99 -22.14
C LYS A 104 -5.81 8.65 -22.98
N LYS A 105 -5.01 7.64 -22.60
CA LYS A 105 -3.80 7.24 -23.34
C LYS A 105 -4.14 6.58 -24.68
N VAL A 106 -5.14 5.69 -24.71
CA VAL A 106 -5.64 5.07 -25.95
C VAL A 106 -6.24 6.13 -26.87
N GLN A 107 -7.10 7.02 -26.37
CA GLN A 107 -7.67 8.10 -27.17
C GLN A 107 -6.58 9.00 -27.76
N ARG A 108 -5.58 9.42 -26.97
CA ARG A 108 -4.44 10.20 -27.49
C ARG A 108 -3.62 9.46 -28.56
N ALA A 109 -3.50 8.14 -28.49
CA ALA A 109 -2.81 7.35 -29.51
C ALA A 109 -3.64 7.19 -30.80
N THR A 110 -4.98 7.27 -30.73
CA THR A 110 -5.86 7.18 -31.91
C THR A 110 -6.04 8.51 -32.64
N VAL A 111 -5.85 9.64 -31.96
CA VAL A 111 -5.90 11.00 -32.58
C VAL A 111 -4.54 11.53 -33.07
N LEU A 112 -3.44 10.78 -32.93
CA LEU A 112 -2.21 11.12 -33.63
C LEU A 112 -2.32 10.58 -35.07
N PRO A 113 -2.47 11.43 -36.11
CA PRO A 113 -2.49 10.95 -37.47
C PRO A 113 -1.15 10.27 -37.77
N MET A 114 -1.19 9.11 -38.45
CA MET A 114 0.00 8.49 -39.02
C MET A 114 0.61 9.48 -40.01
N ALA A 115 1.65 10.19 -39.58
CA ALA A 115 2.52 11.00 -40.42
C ALA A 115 3.81 10.23 -40.68
#